data_AF-A0A534P4P2-F1
#
_entry.id   AF-A0A534P4P2-F1
#
_cell.length_a   1.000
_cell.length_b   1.000
_cell.length_c   1.000
_cell.angle_alpha   90.00
_cell.angle_beta   90.00
_cell.angle_gamma   90.00
#
_symmetry.space_group_name_H-M   'P 1'
#
loop_
_entity.id
_entity.type
_entity.pdbx_description
1 polymer ?
#
loop_
_entity_poly.entity_id
_entity_poly.type
_entity_poly.pdbx_seq_one_letter_code
_entity_poly.pdbx_strand_id
1 'polypeptide(L)'
;MARTLCALLLCLSCSRTREAPGGPVTIVLEHQPLWGDPAPFHSFLDRFRAQNTDLVLRTQTLPNQSDIAREMLVTALEGGTEDFDVFPIDVIWAPEFARAGWLADLSDAFPPRRLHEEFLAGPIEAVALEGRIYAVPWFLDVGLLYYRTDLVPRAPRTYAELETFAREAMQRGVGGLLWQGRQSEGLNCNVFESVWGHGGELVAQGRIALDTSQAQAGLEWLRHTVASGLSPRSVITAGEEETRRAFQDGRAAFMRNW
;
A
#
# COMPACT_ATOMS: atom_id res chain seq x y z
N MET A 1 -60.49 -45.19 -17.62
CA MET A 1 -59.06 -45.55 -17.83
C MET A 1 -58.31 -44.27 -18.18
N ALA A 2 -57.98 -43.42 -17.22
CA ALA A 2 -56.74 -43.47 -16.44
C ALA A 2 -55.49 -43.56 -17.32
N ARG A 3 -54.83 -42.41 -17.58
CA ARG A 3 -53.38 -42.20 -17.39
C ARG A 3 -52.97 -40.77 -17.76
N THR A 4 -52.86 -39.97 -16.70
CA THR A 4 -52.06 -38.77 -16.56
C THR A 4 -50.59 -39.07 -16.91
N LEU A 5 -49.94 -38.25 -17.74
CA LEU A 5 -48.48 -38.21 -17.84
C LEU A 5 -48.02 -36.82 -17.43
N CYS A 6 -47.64 -36.71 -16.16
CA CYS A 6 -46.98 -35.55 -15.58
C CYS A 6 -45.50 -35.66 -15.94
N ALA A 7 -44.99 -34.76 -16.79
CA ALA A 7 -43.56 -34.66 -17.06
C ALA A 7 -42.89 -33.90 -15.90
N LEU A 8 -42.30 -34.64 -14.96
CA LEU A 8 -41.34 -34.07 -14.02
C LEU A 8 -40.04 -33.74 -14.77
N LEU A 9 -39.78 -32.45 -14.95
CA LEU A 9 -38.44 -31.94 -15.20
C LEU A 9 -37.61 -32.10 -13.92
N LEU A 10 -36.83 -33.17 -13.86
CA LEU A 10 -35.75 -33.31 -12.88
C LEU A 10 -34.62 -32.35 -13.28
N CYS A 11 -34.62 -31.15 -12.70
CA CYS A 11 -33.42 -30.33 -12.62
C CYS A 11 -32.39 -31.08 -11.76
N LEU A 12 -31.50 -31.82 -12.41
CA LEU A 12 -30.26 -32.31 -11.82
C LEU A 12 -29.41 -31.08 -11.47
N SER A 13 -29.65 -30.54 -10.27
CA SER A 13 -28.69 -29.68 -9.58
C SER A 13 -27.42 -30.52 -9.40
N CYS A 14 -26.39 -30.25 -10.19
CA CYS A 14 -25.05 -30.70 -9.89
C CYS A 14 -24.57 -29.97 -8.64
N SER A 15 -25.00 -30.44 -7.47
CA SER A 15 -24.28 -30.16 -6.23
C SER A 15 -22.90 -30.80 -6.36
N ARG A 16 -21.90 -30.00 -6.70
CA ARG A 16 -20.49 -30.39 -6.54
C ARG A 16 -20.25 -30.51 -5.03
N THR A 17 -20.50 -31.70 -4.47
CA THR A 17 -19.86 -32.10 -3.23
C THR A 17 -18.37 -32.19 -3.51
N ARG A 18 -17.63 -31.17 -3.06
CA ARG A 18 -16.17 -31.13 -3.10
C ARG A 18 -15.69 -32.29 -2.22
N GLU A 19 -15.31 -33.42 -2.83
CA GLU A 19 -14.47 -34.41 -2.13
C GLU A 19 -13.22 -33.67 -1.65
N ALA A 20 -12.91 -33.80 -0.35
CA ALA A 20 -11.67 -33.28 0.19
C ALA A 20 -10.51 -33.92 -0.61
N PRO A 21 -9.64 -33.13 -1.28
CA PRO A 21 -8.58 -33.71 -2.09
C PRO A 21 -7.67 -34.53 -1.18
N GLY A 22 -7.44 -35.81 -1.52
CA GLY A 22 -6.50 -36.70 -0.80
C GLY A 22 -5.02 -36.33 -1.00
N GLY A 23 -4.70 -35.06 -1.20
CA GLY A 23 -3.36 -34.51 -1.37
C GLY A 23 -3.07 -33.38 -0.36
N PRO A 24 -1.82 -32.93 -0.25
CA PRO A 24 -1.45 -31.86 0.67
C PRO A 24 -2.19 -30.57 0.33
N VAL A 25 -2.64 -29.84 1.36
CA VAL A 25 -3.32 -28.55 1.21
C VAL A 25 -2.34 -27.57 0.57
N THR A 26 -2.75 -26.90 -0.52
CA THR A 26 -1.96 -25.86 -1.16
C THR A 26 -2.41 -24.50 -0.66
N ILE A 27 -1.45 -23.64 -0.31
CA ILE A 27 -1.66 -22.23 0.00
C ILE A 27 -0.91 -21.41 -1.04
N VAL A 28 -1.60 -20.47 -1.66
CA VAL A 28 -1.03 -19.51 -2.61
C VAL A 28 -0.97 -18.14 -1.95
N LEU A 29 0.26 -17.67 -1.74
CA LEU A 29 0.58 -16.34 -1.22
C LEU A 29 0.93 -15.39 -2.35
N GLU A 30 0.08 -14.41 -2.62
CA GLU A 30 0.51 -13.24 -3.37
C GLU A 30 1.36 -12.33 -2.48
N HIS A 31 2.34 -11.64 -3.06
CA HIS A 31 3.14 -10.64 -2.35
C HIS A 31 3.68 -9.59 -3.31
N GLN A 32 3.86 -8.36 -2.84
CA GLN A 32 4.64 -7.37 -3.59
C GLN A 32 6.15 -7.58 -3.33
N PRO A 33 7.04 -7.05 -4.18
CA PRO A 33 8.47 -7.07 -3.92
C PRO A 33 8.77 -6.31 -2.62
N LEU A 34 9.41 -6.97 -1.66
CA LEU A 34 9.92 -6.27 -0.48
C LEU A 34 11.17 -5.48 -0.88
N TRP A 35 11.26 -4.23 -0.43
CA TRP A 35 12.38 -3.35 -0.71
C TRP A 35 13.69 -3.88 -0.11
N GLY A 36 14.78 -3.78 -0.87
CA GLY A 36 16.11 -4.17 -0.41
C GLY A 36 16.47 -5.63 -0.74
N ASP A 37 17.21 -6.27 0.16
CA ASP A 37 17.63 -7.67 -0.01
C ASP A 37 16.44 -8.61 0.17
N PRO A 38 16.10 -9.47 -0.83
CA PRO A 38 14.99 -10.42 -0.70
C PRO A 38 15.33 -11.64 0.18
N ALA A 39 16.59 -11.84 0.57
CA ALA A 39 17.03 -13.01 1.34
C ALA A 39 16.26 -13.22 2.67
N PRO A 40 15.93 -12.19 3.47
CA PRO A 40 15.13 -12.37 4.69
C PRO A 40 13.73 -12.93 4.39
N PHE A 41 13.10 -12.49 3.30
CA PHE A 41 11.79 -12.97 2.90
C PHE A 41 11.83 -14.42 2.42
N HIS A 42 12.81 -14.75 1.56
CA HIS A 42 13.00 -16.13 1.12
C HIS A 42 13.30 -17.05 2.32
N SER A 43 14.14 -16.61 3.26
CA SER A 43 14.41 -17.36 4.49
C SER A 43 13.15 -17.57 5.34
N PHE A 44 12.25 -16.58 5.41
CA PHE A 44 10.96 -16.72 6.07
C PHE A 44 10.08 -17.79 5.39
N LEU A 45 9.96 -17.76 4.06
CA LEU A 45 9.20 -18.76 3.30
C LEU A 45 9.78 -20.17 3.47
N ASP A 46 11.10 -20.31 3.48
CA ASP A 46 11.77 -21.60 3.64
C ASP A 46 11.56 -22.17 5.05
N ARG A 47 11.61 -21.34 6.09
CA ARG A 47 11.25 -21.78 7.45
C ARG A 47 9.79 -22.23 7.53
N PHE A 48 8.86 -21.48 6.92
CA PHE A 48 7.46 -21.86 6.88
C PHE A 48 7.27 -23.24 6.20
N ARG A 49 7.91 -23.46 5.04
CA ARG A 49 7.86 -24.74 4.34
C ARG A 49 8.44 -25.89 5.17
N ALA A 50 9.54 -25.65 5.88
CA ALA A 50 10.17 -26.67 6.73
C ALA A 50 9.31 -27.05 7.96
N GLN A 51 8.53 -26.10 8.48
CA GLN A 51 7.66 -26.31 9.64
C GLN A 51 6.30 -26.92 9.28
N ASN A 52 5.89 -26.84 8.01
CA ASN A 52 4.57 -27.28 7.54
C ASN A 52 4.71 -28.23 6.34
N THR A 53 5.25 -29.42 6.58
CA THR A 53 5.56 -30.41 5.52
C THR A 53 4.33 -31.07 4.89
N ASP A 54 3.17 -30.91 5.51
CA ASP A 54 1.85 -31.34 5.04
C ASP A 54 1.16 -30.30 4.11
N LEU A 55 1.75 -29.12 3.97
CA LEU A 55 1.27 -28.03 3.12
C LEU A 55 2.19 -27.79 1.92
N VAL A 56 1.63 -27.28 0.83
CA VAL A 56 2.38 -26.78 -0.33
C VAL A 56 2.22 -25.27 -0.40
N LEU A 57 3.30 -24.51 -0.15
CA LEU A 57 3.31 -23.05 -0.29
C LEU A 57 3.76 -22.63 -1.70
N ARG A 58 2.86 -21.97 -2.43
CA ARG A 58 3.15 -21.29 -3.71
C ARG A 58 3.15 -19.78 -3.49
N THR A 59 3.95 -19.07 -4.27
CA THR A 59 4.01 -17.61 -4.22
C THR A 59 3.77 -17.00 -5.58
N GLN A 60 3.07 -15.88 -5.62
CA GLN A 60 2.89 -15.06 -6.82
C GLN A 60 3.32 -13.62 -6.50
N THR A 61 4.03 -12.98 -7.43
CA THR A 61 4.53 -11.62 -7.22
C THR A 61 3.62 -10.61 -7.91
N LEU A 62 3.08 -9.69 -7.13
CA LEU A 62 2.31 -8.54 -7.60
C LEU A 62 3.26 -7.40 -8.07
N PRO A 63 2.77 -6.48 -8.91
CA PRO A 63 3.50 -5.25 -9.21
C PRO A 63 3.78 -4.43 -7.95
N ASN A 64 4.90 -3.71 -7.94
CA ASN A 64 5.29 -2.88 -6.79
C ASN A 64 4.44 -1.60 -6.64
N GLN A 65 3.69 -1.21 -7.69
CA GLN A 65 2.84 -0.03 -7.67
C GLN A 65 1.49 -0.40 -7.04
N SER A 66 1.14 0.25 -5.92
CA SER A 66 -0.03 -0.10 -5.11
C SER A 66 -1.35 0.00 -5.88
N ASP A 67 -1.49 0.99 -6.76
CA ASP A 67 -2.66 1.16 -7.61
C ASP A 67 -2.84 0.00 -8.61
N ILE A 68 -1.77 -0.43 -9.27
CA ILE A 68 -1.80 -1.58 -10.19
C ILE A 68 -2.09 -2.87 -9.42
N ALA A 69 -1.43 -3.09 -8.28
CA ALA A 69 -1.67 -4.26 -7.44
C ALA A 69 -3.14 -4.32 -6.98
N ARG A 70 -3.71 -3.18 -6.56
CA ARG A 70 -5.11 -3.07 -6.19
C ARG A 70 -6.05 -3.42 -7.33
N GLU A 71 -5.83 -2.89 -8.53
CA GLU A 71 -6.68 -3.16 -9.69
C GLU A 71 -6.70 -4.65 -10.04
N MET A 72 -5.54 -5.31 -9.99
CA MET A 72 -5.43 -6.76 -10.19
C MET A 72 -6.23 -7.55 -9.15
N LEU A 73 -6.07 -7.21 -7.87
CA LEU A 73 -6.79 -7.86 -6.77
C LEU A 73 -8.30 -7.66 -6.87
N VAL A 74 -8.76 -6.43 -7.08
CA VAL A 74 -10.19 -6.10 -7.23
C VAL A 74 -10.80 -6.87 -8.40
N THR A 75 -10.14 -6.85 -9.56
CA THR A 75 -10.63 -7.58 -10.75
C THR A 75 -10.76 -9.08 -10.48
N ALA A 76 -9.75 -9.67 -9.82
CA ALA A 76 -9.73 -11.09 -9.53
C ALA A 76 -10.81 -11.48 -8.50
N LEU A 77 -10.96 -10.68 -7.43
CA LEU A 77 -11.94 -10.91 -6.36
C LEU A 77 -13.38 -10.68 -6.83
N GLU A 78 -13.64 -9.65 -7.64
CA GLU A 78 -14.94 -9.44 -8.30
C GLU A 78 -15.30 -10.60 -9.23
N GLY A 79 -14.29 -11.17 -9.91
CA GLY A 79 -14.45 -12.36 -10.74
C GLY A 79 -14.69 -13.65 -9.96
N GLY A 80 -14.58 -13.62 -8.63
CA GLY A 80 -14.72 -14.80 -7.77
C GLY A 80 -13.59 -15.81 -7.96
N THR A 81 -12.37 -15.33 -8.20
CA THR A 81 -11.21 -16.23 -8.32
C THR A 81 -11.00 -17.08 -7.07
N GLU A 82 -10.45 -18.28 -7.26
CA GLU A 82 -9.90 -19.12 -6.19
C GLU A 82 -8.38 -19.33 -6.39
N ASP A 83 -7.71 -18.47 -7.18
CA ASP A 83 -6.31 -18.65 -7.58
C ASP A 83 -5.29 -18.27 -6.48
N PHE A 84 -5.72 -17.52 -5.46
CA PHE A 84 -4.91 -17.13 -4.30
C PHE A 84 -5.66 -17.22 -2.98
N ASP A 85 -4.92 -17.45 -1.88
CA ASP A 85 -5.48 -17.64 -0.53
C ASP A 85 -5.07 -16.50 0.43
N VAL A 86 -3.84 -16.01 0.29
CA VAL A 86 -3.27 -14.95 1.15
C VAL A 86 -2.67 -13.89 0.23
N PHE A 87 -3.00 -12.63 0.45
CA PHE A 87 -2.55 -11.54 -0.40
C PHE A 87 -2.35 -10.27 0.43
N PRO A 88 -1.41 -9.38 0.04
CA PRO A 88 -1.20 -8.12 0.73
C PRO A 88 -2.34 -7.16 0.39
N ILE A 89 -2.75 -6.39 1.39
CA ILE A 89 -3.63 -5.24 1.19
C ILE A 89 -3.00 -4.02 1.85
N ASP A 90 -3.17 -2.87 1.22
CA ASP A 90 -2.81 -1.59 1.83
C ASP A 90 -3.76 -1.27 2.99
N VAL A 91 -3.28 -0.46 3.95
CA VAL A 91 -4.00 -0.07 5.16
C VAL A 91 -5.32 0.63 4.86
N ILE A 92 -5.43 1.30 3.71
CA ILE A 92 -6.65 1.99 3.28
C ILE A 92 -7.70 1.07 2.63
N TRP A 93 -7.36 -0.19 2.30
CA TRP A 93 -8.26 -1.10 1.55
C TRP A 93 -9.08 -2.03 2.46
N ALA A 94 -8.59 -2.33 3.67
CA ALA A 94 -9.22 -3.35 4.52
C ALA A 94 -10.72 -3.12 4.77
N PRO A 95 -11.20 -1.89 5.09
CA PRO A 95 -12.64 -1.66 5.28
C PRO A 95 -13.47 -1.86 4.00
N GLU A 96 -12.91 -1.54 2.83
CA GLU A 96 -13.59 -1.73 1.54
C GLU A 96 -13.69 -3.23 1.22
N PHE A 97 -12.58 -3.94 1.28
CA PHE A 97 -12.50 -5.35 0.91
C PHE A 97 -13.30 -6.22 1.90
N ALA A 98 -13.32 -5.87 3.19
CA ALA A 98 -14.14 -6.53 4.19
C ALA A 98 -15.65 -6.36 3.90
N ARG A 99 -16.10 -5.15 3.55
CA ARG A 99 -17.51 -4.89 3.19
C ARG A 99 -17.93 -5.59 1.90
N ALA A 100 -17.00 -5.76 0.96
CA ALA A 100 -17.23 -6.52 -0.26
C ALA A 100 -17.29 -8.05 -0.02
N GLY A 101 -16.95 -8.51 1.19
CA GLY A 101 -16.93 -9.93 1.55
C GLY A 101 -15.72 -10.70 1.01
N TRP A 102 -14.67 -9.99 0.59
CA TRP A 102 -13.44 -10.59 0.05
C TRP A 102 -12.43 -11.00 1.12
N LEU A 103 -12.57 -10.48 2.35
CA LEU A 103 -11.70 -10.82 3.47
C LEU A 103 -12.42 -11.70 4.47
N ALA A 104 -11.73 -12.73 4.94
CA ALA A 104 -12.20 -13.55 6.06
C ALA A 104 -12.14 -12.74 7.38
N ASP A 105 -13.09 -12.98 8.28
CA ASP A 105 -12.98 -12.52 9.66
C ASP A 105 -11.91 -13.35 10.38
N LEU A 106 -10.84 -12.68 10.80
CA LEU A 106 -9.67 -13.29 11.44
C LEU A 106 -9.72 -13.17 12.97
N SER A 107 -10.79 -12.64 13.55
CA SER A 107 -10.86 -12.30 14.98
C SER A 107 -10.63 -13.50 15.92
N ASP A 108 -11.04 -14.70 15.52
CA ASP A 108 -10.85 -15.92 16.31
C ASP A 108 -9.38 -16.35 16.34
N ALA A 109 -8.69 -16.26 15.20
CA ALA A 109 -7.27 -16.61 15.08
C ALA A 109 -6.35 -15.50 15.61
N PHE A 110 -6.77 -14.25 15.46
CA PHE A 110 -6.04 -13.04 15.83
C PHE A 110 -6.94 -12.10 16.64
N PRO A 111 -7.16 -12.40 17.94
CA PRO A 111 -8.00 -11.56 18.79
C PRO A 111 -7.45 -10.12 18.85
N PRO A 112 -8.30 -9.07 18.74
CA PRO A 112 -7.85 -7.68 18.74
C PRO A 112 -6.93 -7.33 19.91
N ARG A 113 -7.25 -7.85 21.11
CA ARG A 113 -6.43 -7.63 22.30
C ARG A 113 -4.99 -8.11 22.11
N ARG A 114 -4.80 -9.32 21.57
CA ARG A 114 -3.47 -9.87 21.31
C ARG A 114 -2.73 -9.00 20.31
N LEU A 115 -3.40 -8.59 19.24
CA LEU A 115 -2.79 -7.73 18.23
C LEU A 115 -2.37 -6.36 18.79
N HIS A 116 -3.17 -5.75 19.67
CA HIS A 116 -2.79 -4.50 20.34
C HIS A 116 -1.62 -4.65 21.33
N GLU A 117 -1.37 -5.86 21.85
CA GLU A 117 -0.22 -6.15 22.71
C GLU A 117 1.07 -6.40 21.88
N GLU A 118 0.92 -6.89 20.65
CA GLU A 118 2.05 -7.28 19.77
C GLU A 118 2.42 -6.21 18.73
N PHE A 119 1.49 -5.34 18.33
CA PHE A 119 1.65 -4.37 17.24
C PHE A 119 1.34 -2.92 17.68
N LEU A 120 1.79 -1.98 16.85
CA LEU A 120 1.42 -0.56 17.00
C LEU A 120 -0.09 -0.38 16.80
N ALA A 121 -0.69 0.56 17.53
CA ALA A 121 -2.14 0.79 17.50
C ALA A 121 -2.67 1.18 16.11
N GLY A 122 -2.00 2.10 15.41
CA GLY A 122 -2.45 2.60 14.10
C GLY A 122 -2.68 1.51 13.05
N PRO A 123 -1.70 0.61 12.80
CA PRO A 123 -1.90 -0.54 11.90
C PRO A 123 -3.07 -1.44 12.29
N ILE A 124 -3.32 -1.65 13.59
CA ILE A 124 -4.45 -2.46 14.05
C ILE A 124 -5.78 -1.76 13.78
N GLU A 125 -5.86 -0.46 14.01
CA GLU A 125 -7.06 0.33 13.70
C GLU A 125 -7.38 0.30 12.20
N ALA A 126 -6.36 0.31 11.34
CA ALA A 126 -6.55 0.29 9.88
C ALA A 126 -7.14 -1.04 9.35
N VAL A 127 -6.79 -2.16 9.98
CA VAL A 127 -7.26 -3.51 9.57
C VAL A 127 -8.51 -3.98 10.32
N ALA A 128 -9.03 -3.14 11.22
CA ALA A 128 -10.22 -3.41 12.00
C ALA A 128 -11.46 -2.73 11.40
N LEU A 129 -12.57 -3.46 11.34
CA LEU A 129 -13.87 -2.92 10.94
C LEU A 129 -14.95 -3.47 11.87
N GLU A 130 -15.70 -2.56 12.51
CA GLU A 130 -16.83 -2.90 13.40
C GLU A 130 -16.44 -3.88 14.52
N GLY A 131 -15.21 -3.75 15.04
CA GLY A 131 -14.67 -4.59 16.12
C GLY A 131 -14.12 -5.96 15.68
N ARG A 132 -14.11 -6.24 14.38
CA ARG A 132 -13.53 -7.46 13.78
C ARG A 132 -12.20 -7.16 13.08
N ILE A 133 -11.33 -8.14 13.01
CA ILE A 133 -10.02 -8.06 12.34
C ILE A 133 -10.11 -8.74 10.97
N TYR A 134 -9.66 -8.04 9.92
CA TYR A 134 -9.72 -8.57 8.54
C TYR A 134 -8.35 -8.74 7.89
N ALA A 135 -7.28 -8.28 8.53
CA ALA A 135 -5.90 -8.52 8.11
C ALA A 135 -4.95 -8.49 9.32
N VAL A 136 -3.75 -9.03 9.13
CA VAL A 136 -2.68 -9.00 10.13
C VAL A 136 -1.57 -8.09 9.60
N PRO A 137 -1.15 -7.04 10.34
CA PRO A 137 -0.06 -6.19 9.88
C PRO A 137 1.23 -6.99 9.69
N TRP A 138 1.91 -6.74 8.57
CA TRP A 138 3.18 -7.38 8.26
C TRP A 138 4.34 -6.39 8.44
N PHE A 139 4.28 -5.25 7.74
CA PHE A 139 5.27 -4.19 7.83
C PHE A 139 4.57 -2.83 7.84
N LEU A 140 5.31 -1.80 8.24
CA LEU A 140 4.88 -0.41 8.23
C LEU A 140 5.95 0.37 7.49
N ASP A 141 5.52 1.17 6.52
CA ASP A 141 6.35 2.16 5.86
C ASP A 141 5.97 3.56 6.34
N VAL A 142 6.95 4.46 6.38
CA VAL A 142 6.75 5.86 6.77
C VAL A 142 7.43 6.77 5.75
N GLY A 143 6.77 7.86 5.38
CA GLY A 143 7.39 8.87 4.52
C GLY A 143 8.56 9.55 5.23
N LEU A 144 9.73 9.54 4.60
CA LEU A 144 10.95 10.15 5.10
C LEU A 144 11.51 11.18 4.12
N LEU A 145 12.21 12.17 4.69
CA LEU A 145 13.03 13.11 3.94
C LEU A 145 14.49 12.64 3.97
N TYR A 146 14.97 12.15 2.84
CA TYR A 146 16.37 11.82 2.60
C TYR A 146 17.13 13.05 2.10
N TYR A 147 18.37 13.22 2.57
CA TYR A 147 19.22 14.32 2.12
C TYR A 147 20.68 13.89 1.99
N ARG A 148 21.40 14.56 1.09
CA ARG A 148 22.84 14.34 0.87
C ARG A 148 23.67 15.13 1.89
N THR A 149 24.32 14.43 2.81
CA THR A 149 25.17 15.03 3.85
C THR A 149 26.41 15.74 3.32
N ASP A 150 26.85 15.40 2.10
CA ASP A 150 27.95 16.10 1.42
C ASP A 150 27.53 17.44 0.81
N LEU A 151 26.22 17.69 0.68
CA LEU A 151 25.63 18.93 0.14
C LEU A 151 24.95 19.79 1.21
N VAL A 152 24.36 19.14 2.21
CA VAL A 152 23.47 19.75 3.20
C VAL A 152 23.99 19.40 4.60
N PRO A 153 24.29 20.40 5.46
CA PRO A 153 24.98 20.17 6.73
C PRO A 153 24.11 19.49 7.80
N ARG A 154 22.79 19.66 7.72
CA ARG A 154 21.80 19.08 8.65
C ARG A 154 20.44 18.95 7.99
N ALA A 155 19.60 18.06 8.52
CA ALA A 155 18.21 17.99 8.10
C ALA A 155 17.48 19.35 8.31
N PRO A 156 16.66 19.80 7.33
CA PRO A 156 15.78 20.95 7.51
C PRO A 156 14.65 20.60 8.47
N ARG A 157 14.19 21.60 9.24
CA ARG A 157 13.09 21.48 10.20
C ARG A 157 11.80 22.12 9.71
N THR A 158 11.87 22.91 8.63
CA THR A 158 10.73 23.61 8.04
C THR A 158 10.83 23.59 6.52
N TYR A 159 9.71 23.83 5.83
CA TYR A 159 9.70 23.97 4.37
C TYR A 159 10.59 25.13 3.88
N ALA A 160 10.66 26.23 4.65
CA ALA A 160 11.54 27.35 4.34
C ALA A 160 13.03 26.98 4.43
N GLU A 161 13.42 26.20 5.46
CA GLU A 161 14.78 25.66 5.54
C GLU A 161 15.08 24.68 4.42
N LEU A 162 14.11 23.80 4.09
CA LEU A 162 14.24 22.85 2.99
C LEU A 162 14.49 23.58 1.66
N GLU A 163 13.70 24.62 1.35
CA GLU A 163 13.91 25.41 0.13
C GLU A 163 15.29 26.08 0.13
N THR A 164 15.68 26.69 1.25
CA THR A 164 16.97 27.38 1.37
C THR A 164 18.14 26.42 1.12
N PHE A 165 18.17 25.29 1.83
CA PHE A 165 19.24 24.29 1.69
C PHE A 165 19.25 23.65 0.31
N ALA A 166 18.08 23.39 -0.27
CA ALA A 166 17.98 22.85 -1.62
C ALA A 166 18.53 23.84 -2.65
N ARG A 167 18.19 25.14 -2.55
CA ARG A 167 18.71 26.18 -3.46
C ARG A 167 20.22 26.37 -3.34
N GLU A 168 20.77 26.31 -2.14
CA GLU A 168 22.23 26.33 -1.93
C GLU A 168 22.91 25.13 -2.59
N ALA A 169 22.37 23.91 -2.38
CA ALA A 169 22.90 22.71 -2.99
C ALA A 169 22.80 22.73 -4.53
N MET A 170 21.74 23.33 -5.10
CA MET A 170 21.58 23.47 -6.54
C MET A 170 22.69 24.30 -7.21
N GLN A 171 23.37 25.20 -6.48
CA GLN A 171 24.53 25.93 -6.99
C GLN A 171 25.72 24.99 -7.33
N ARG A 172 25.68 23.75 -6.83
CA ARG A 172 26.67 22.70 -7.12
C ARG A 172 26.26 21.79 -8.29
N GLY A 173 25.21 22.15 -9.04
CA GLY A 173 24.81 21.47 -10.27
C GLY A 173 23.92 20.24 -10.09
N VAL A 174 23.24 20.10 -8.95
CA VAL A 174 22.22 19.06 -8.69
C VAL A 174 20.81 19.68 -8.63
N GLY A 175 19.76 18.85 -8.71
CA GLY A 175 18.38 19.26 -8.42
C GLY A 175 18.15 19.52 -6.93
N GLY A 176 17.08 20.25 -6.59
CA GLY A 176 16.74 20.57 -5.20
C GLY A 176 16.03 19.42 -4.49
N LEU A 177 14.76 19.20 -4.83
CA LEU A 177 13.88 18.23 -4.17
C LEU A 177 13.22 17.26 -5.18
N LEU A 178 13.30 15.97 -4.91
CA LEU A 178 12.56 14.93 -5.62
C LEU A 178 11.40 14.41 -4.76
N TRP A 179 10.26 14.13 -5.40
CA TRP A 179 9.05 13.57 -4.80
C TRP A 179 8.18 12.92 -5.89
N GLN A 180 7.22 12.08 -5.52
CA GLN A 180 6.37 11.31 -6.44
C GLN A 180 5.16 12.13 -6.87
N GLY A 181 5.21 12.71 -8.08
CA GLY A 181 4.15 13.58 -8.60
C GLY A 181 3.32 12.97 -9.73
N ARG A 182 3.56 11.70 -10.09
CA ARG A 182 2.76 10.97 -11.07
C ARG A 182 1.31 10.84 -10.60
N GLN A 183 0.36 10.77 -11.53
CA GLN A 183 -1.03 10.43 -11.23
C GLN A 183 -1.14 8.98 -10.74
N SER A 184 -0.88 8.77 -9.45
CA SER A 184 -0.92 7.49 -8.74
C SER A 184 -1.18 7.74 -7.25
N GLU A 185 -1.34 6.67 -6.48
CA GLU A 185 -1.58 6.74 -5.03
C GLU A 185 -0.48 7.52 -4.28
N GLY A 186 0.80 7.36 -4.62
CA GLY A 186 1.90 8.11 -4.02
C GLY A 186 1.79 9.65 -4.12
N LEU A 187 1.09 10.20 -5.13
CA LEU A 187 0.81 11.64 -5.18
C LEU A 187 -0.17 12.05 -4.08
N ASN A 188 -1.15 11.21 -3.75
CA ASN A 188 -2.07 11.48 -2.64
C ASN A 188 -1.29 11.53 -1.32
N CYS A 189 -0.35 10.60 -1.09
CA CYS A 189 0.50 10.64 0.10
C CYS A 189 1.27 11.97 0.21
N ASN A 190 1.91 12.41 -0.89
CA ASN A 190 2.66 13.67 -0.92
C ASN A 190 1.76 14.89 -0.66
N VAL A 191 0.55 14.89 -1.23
CA VAL A 191 -0.45 15.95 -0.97
C VAL A 191 -0.86 15.94 0.50
N PHE A 192 -1.19 14.78 1.07
CA PHE A 192 -1.66 14.66 2.44
C PHE A 192 -0.60 15.11 3.44
N GLU A 193 0.64 14.65 3.26
CA GLU A 193 1.78 15.09 4.06
C GLU A 193 2.01 16.60 3.96
N SER A 194 1.88 17.18 2.77
CA SER A 194 2.04 18.63 2.59
C SER A 194 0.91 19.40 3.27
N VAL A 195 -0.34 18.93 3.19
CA VAL A 195 -1.49 19.54 3.88
C VAL A 195 -1.29 19.48 5.40
N TRP A 196 -0.96 18.32 5.96
CA TRP A 196 -0.69 18.15 7.39
C TRP A 196 0.51 18.98 7.85
N GLY A 197 1.58 19.05 7.05
CA GLY A 197 2.76 19.87 7.31
C GLY A 197 2.47 21.38 7.35
N HIS A 198 1.38 21.82 6.73
CA HIS A 198 0.87 23.20 6.79
C HIS A 198 -0.26 23.38 7.82
N GLY A 199 -0.48 22.39 8.69
CA GLY A 199 -1.48 22.42 9.75
C GLY A 199 -2.92 22.25 9.26
N GLY A 200 -3.11 21.72 8.05
CA GLY A 200 -4.42 21.40 7.50
C GLY A 200 -4.84 19.97 7.84
N GLU A 201 -6.11 19.67 7.56
CA GLU A 201 -6.70 18.34 7.71
C GLU A 201 -7.38 17.92 6.40
N LEU A 202 -7.46 16.62 6.15
CA LEU A 202 -8.14 16.09 4.96
C LEU A 202 -9.66 16.02 5.16
N VAL A 203 -10.06 15.64 6.38
CA VAL A 203 -11.45 15.53 6.80
C VAL A 203 -11.59 16.19 8.16
N ALA A 204 -12.53 17.12 8.28
CA ALA A 204 -12.85 17.78 9.53
C ALA A 204 -14.37 17.80 9.72
N GLN A 205 -14.85 17.43 10.91
CA GLN A 205 -16.29 17.47 11.24
C GLN A 205 -17.17 16.70 10.25
N GLY A 206 -16.69 15.56 9.75
CA GLY A 206 -17.43 14.71 8.82
C GLY A 206 -17.52 15.22 7.39
N ARG A 207 -16.77 16.27 7.01
CA ARG A 207 -16.66 16.76 5.63
C ARG A 207 -15.22 16.81 5.15
N ILE A 208 -15.03 16.78 3.84
CA ILE A 208 -13.74 17.04 3.19
C ILE A 208 -13.31 18.48 3.51
N ALA A 209 -12.06 18.67 3.93
CA ALA A 209 -11.49 19.92 4.43
C ALA A 209 -10.36 20.48 3.53
N LEU A 210 -10.35 20.08 2.25
CA LEU A 210 -9.38 20.52 1.25
C LEU A 210 -9.63 21.96 0.74
N ASP A 211 -10.72 22.60 1.16
CA ASP A 211 -11.08 23.98 0.82
C ASP A 211 -10.52 25.03 1.80
N THR A 212 -9.81 24.59 2.85
CA THR A 212 -9.23 25.45 3.88
C THR A 212 -7.97 26.19 3.41
N SER A 213 -7.62 27.30 4.05
CA SER A 213 -6.39 28.05 3.71
C SER A 213 -5.13 27.23 3.98
N GLN A 214 -5.14 26.35 4.98
CA GLN A 214 -4.04 25.44 5.28
C GLN A 214 -3.88 24.37 4.20
N ALA A 215 -4.98 23.77 3.74
CA ALA A 215 -4.93 22.81 2.63
C ALA A 215 -4.45 23.48 1.32
N GLN A 216 -4.93 24.69 1.04
CA GLN A 216 -4.46 25.48 -0.10
C GLN A 216 -2.97 25.80 0.00
N ALA A 217 -2.45 26.14 1.19
CA ALA A 217 -1.02 26.36 1.41
C ALA A 217 -0.19 25.09 1.12
N GLY A 218 -0.65 23.92 1.58
CA GLY A 218 0.01 22.64 1.30
C GLY A 218 0.06 22.29 -0.20
N LEU A 219 -1.03 22.55 -0.92
CA LEU A 219 -1.09 22.35 -2.38
C LEU A 219 -0.21 23.37 -3.13
N GLU A 220 -0.25 24.64 -2.74
CA GLU A 220 0.56 25.69 -3.34
C GLU A 220 2.05 25.44 -3.12
N TRP A 221 2.45 24.86 -1.98
CA TRP A 221 3.83 24.44 -1.74
C TRP A 221 4.31 23.43 -2.80
N LEU A 222 3.58 22.35 -3.03
CA LEU A 222 3.94 21.34 -4.05
C LEU A 222 4.02 21.97 -5.45
N ARG A 223 3.05 22.84 -5.80
CA ARG A 223 3.06 23.58 -7.06
C ARG A 223 4.27 24.52 -7.17
N HIS A 224 4.61 25.24 -6.11
CA HIS A 224 5.75 26.13 -6.02
C HIS A 224 7.08 25.39 -6.21
N THR A 225 7.22 24.17 -5.67
CA THR A 225 8.46 23.39 -5.88
C THR A 225 8.75 23.18 -7.36
N VAL A 226 7.72 22.90 -8.17
CA VAL A 226 7.86 22.71 -9.62
C VAL A 226 7.99 24.04 -10.34
N ALA A 227 7.12 25.01 -10.04
CA ALA A 227 7.07 26.29 -10.75
C ALA A 227 8.34 27.14 -10.56
N SER A 228 8.96 27.07 -9.38
CA SER A 228 10.19 27.80 -9.06
C SER A 228 11.48 27.06 -9.47
N GLY A 229 11.35 25.86 -10.03
CA GLY A 229 12.47 25.01 -10.44
C GLY A 229 13.20 24.30 -9.29
N LEU A 230 12.69 24.37 -8.06
CA LEU A 230 13.24 23.64 -6.90
C LEU A 230 13.21 22.12 -7.15
N SER A 231 12.11 21.65 -7.72
CA SER A 231 11.92 20.29 -8.23
C SER A 231 11.97 20.31 -9.76
N PRO A 232 12.69 19.36 -10.39
CA PRO A 232 12.68 19.24 -11.84
C PRO A 232 11.29 18.81 -12.32
N ARG A 233 10.88 19.24 -13.52
CA ARG A 233 9.55 18.87 -14.07
C ARG A 233 9.30 17.36 -14.16
N SER A 234 10.34 16.53 -14.21
CA SER A 234 10.23 15.08 -14.23
C SER A 234 9.52 14.49 -13.02
N VAL A 235 9.43 15.20 -11.89
CA VAL A 235 8.73 14.71 -10.69
C VAL A 235 7.24 14.45 -10.96
N ILE A 236 6.60 15.22 -11.86
CA ILE A 236 5.15 15.08 -12.15
C ILE A 236 4.81 13.80 -12.95
N THR A 237 5.83 13.05 -13.36
CA THR A 237 5.69 11.77 -14.06
C THR A 237 6.39 10.62 -13.34
N ALA A 238 7.06 10.90 -12.22
CA ALA A 238 7.86 9.93 -11.48
C ALA A 238 7.05 9.29 -10.34
N GLY A 239 7.20 7.97 -10.18
CA GLY A 239 6.82 7.24 -8.98
C GLY A 239 8.00 7.06 -8.03
N GLU A 240 7.86 6.14 -7.09
CA GLU A 240 8.79 5.84 -6.01
C GLU A 240 10.14 5.38 -6.56
N GLU A 241 10.12 4.47 -7.55
CA GLU A 241 11.34 3.88 -8.12
C GLU A 241 12.12 4.85 -8.98
N GLU A 242 11.45 5.64 -9.84
CA GLU A 242 12.12 6.65 -10.66
C GLU A 242 12.74 7.72 -9.77
N THR A 243 12.04 8.11 -8.70
CA THR A 243 12.51 9.07 -7.70
C THR A 243 13.72 8.54 -6.94
N ARG A 244 13.65 7.30 -6.43
CA ARG A 244 14.76 6.63 -5.72
C ARG A 244 16.01 6.53 -6.57
N ARG A 245 15.87 6.07 -7.82
CA ARG A 245 17.00 5.93 -8.76
C ARG A 245 17.65 7.27 -9.07
N ALA A 246 16.86 8.31 -9.33
CA ALA A 246 17.39 9.65 -9.59
C ALA A 246 18.17 10.20 -8.38
N PHE A 247 17.69 9.98 -7.16
CA PHE A 247 18.42 10.38 -5.95
C PHE A 247 19.70 9.56 -5.74
N GLN A 248 19.63 8.24 -5.93
CA GLN A 248 20.78 7.33 -5.82
C GLN A 248 21.89 7.66 -6.84
N ASP A 249 21.51 8.10 -8.04
CA ASP A 249 22.42 8.59 -9.08
C ASP A 249 23.04 9.96 -8.73
N GLY A 250 22.71 10.53 -7.57
CA GLY A 250 23.23 11.81 -7.08
C GLY A 250 22.61 13.04 -7.75
N ARG A 251 21.46 12.90 -8.42
CA ARG A 251 20.87 13.98 -9.23
C ARG A 251 20.16 15.07 -8.43
N ALA A 252 19.95 14.90 -7.12
CA ALA A 252 19.30 15.89 -6.27
C ALA A 252 19.85 15.93 -4.84
N ALA A 253 19.61 17.05 -4.16
CA ALA A 253 20.00 17.27 -2.78
C ALA A 253 19.07 16.58 -1.77
N PHE A 254 17.77 16.57 -2.06
CA PHE A 254 16.73 15.98 -1.23
C PHE A 254 15.83 15.04 -2.01
N MET A 255 15.27 14.06 -1.30
CA MET A 255 14.23 13.18 -1.79
C MET A 255 13.23 12.90 -0.67
N ARG A 256 11.93 13.08 -0.93
CA ARG A 256 10.87 12.45 -0.13
C ARG A 256 10.64 11.05 -0.69
N ASN A 257 10.77 10.01 0.14
CA ASN A 257 10.42 8.63 -0.22
C ASN A 257 10.11 7.81 1.05
N TRP A 258 9.72 6.54 0.88
CA TRP A 258 9.59 5.56 1.95
C TRP A 258 10.95 5.08 2.49
#